data_AF-A0A7S0BCI4-F1
#
_entry.id   AF-A0A7S0BCI4-F1
#
_cell.length_a   1.000
_cell.length_b   1.000
_cell.length_c   1.000
_cell.angle_alpha   90.00
_cell.angle_beta   90.00
_cell.angle_gamma   90.00
#
_symmetry.space_group_name_H-M   'P 1'
#
loop_
_entity.id
_entity.type
_entity.pdbx_description
1 polymer ?
#
loop_
_entity_poly.entity_id
_entity_poly.type
_entity_poly.pdbx_seq_one_letter_code
_entity_poly.pdbx_strand_id
1 'polypeptide(L)'
;DRGLARLRALLRCEPPGRTEANWDWRLETPPIRAAIKARTASPDGTYNGYPVLPTYWGAYCLDGLAMALWSLWHSTSFDDALWLVVNLLGDADTTGAIACQMAGALYGLDGIRAGALGAVCLRNLREWDPYCEIGLRALLLYAVPPRPWDDAGSS
;
A
#
# COMPACT_ATOMS: atom_id res chain seq x y z
N ASP A 1 15.36 9.67 14.22
CA ASP A 1 15.04 9.71 12.78
C ASP A 1 13.58 10.12 12.58
N ARG A 2 13.35 11.17 11.78
CA ARG A 2 12.02 11.76 11.50
C ARG A 2 11.14 10.80 10.69
N GLY A 3 11.73 9.98 9.82
CA GLY A 3 11.01 8.99 9.01
C GLY A 3 10.38 7.91 9.88
N LEU A 4 11.17 7.30 10.75
CA LEU A 4 10.71 6.27 11.68
C LEU A 4 9.60 6.78 12.63
N ALA A 5 9.67 8.03 13.08
CA ALA A 5 8.62 8.62 13.92
C ALA A 5 7.27 8.71 13.18
N ARG A 6 7.28 9.13 11.91
CA ARG A 6 6.07 9.19 11.07
C ARG A 6 5.50 7.80 10.77
N LEU A 7 6.36 6.83 10.49
CA LEU A 7 5.93 5.45 10.30
C LEU A 7 5.30 4.86 11.57
N ARG A 8 5.90 5.11 12.75
CA ARG A 8 5.31 4.68 14.03
C ARG A 8 3.94 5.31 14.28
N ALA A 9 3.80 6.61 14.01
CA ALA A 9 2.52 7.31 14.12
C ALA A 9 1.44 6.67 13.23
N LEU A 10 1.77 6.35 11.97
CA LEU A 10 0.87 5.63 11.07
C LEU A 10 0.51 4.23 11.58
N LEU A 11 1.51 3.42 11.99
CA LEU A 11 1.26 2.06 12.47
C LEU A 11 0.44 2.01 13.77
N ARG A 12 0.48 3.09 14.57
CA ARG A 12 -0.32 3.23 15.80
C ARG A 12 -1.67 3.90 15.60
N CYS A 13 -1.97 4.38 14.39
CA CYS A 13 -3.16 5.20 14.11
C CYS A 13 -3.18 6.51 14.91
N GLU A 14 -2.00 7.10 15.13
CA GLU A 14 -1.81 8.35 15.88
C GLU A 14 -1.34 9.45 14.92
N PRO A 15 -2.20 9.96 14.02
CA PRO A 15 -1.79 10.94 13.02
C PRO A 15 -1.20 12.20 13.69
N PRO A 16 0.01 12.65 13.29
CA PRO A 16 0.68 13.79 13.95
C PRO A 16 -0.07 15.12 13.83
N GLY A 17 -0.97 15.24 12.85
CA GLY A 17 -1.71 16.45 12.59
C GLY A 17 -2.80 16.26 11.54
N ARG A 18 -3.50 17.36 11.23
CA ARG A 18 -4.62 17.36 10.29
C ARG A 18 -4.21 17.00 8.85
N THR A 19 -2.97 17.31 8.48
CA THR A 19 -2.39 16.96 7.18
C THR A 19 -2.16 15.46 7.00
N GLU A 20 -2.11 14.70 8.09
CA GLU A 20 -1.93 13.25 8.14
C GLU A 20 -3.18 12.54 8.66
N ALA A 21 -4.34 13.20 8.74
CA ALA A 21 -5.54 12.64 9.36
C ALA A 21 -5.95 11.28 8.79
N ASN A 22 -5.68 11.04 7.50
CA ASN A 22 -5.95 9.77 6.81
C ASN A 22 -5.06 8.60 7.25
N TRP A 23 -4.11 8.81 8.17
CA TRP A 23 -3.27 7.74 8.73
C TRP A 23 -3.93 6.97 9.86
N ASP A 24 -5.06 7.44 10.38
CA ASP A 24 -5.92 6.65 11.23
C ASP A 24 -6.77 5.70 10.37
N TRP A 25 -6.14 4.62 9.93
CA TRP A 25 -6.74 3.61 9.06
C TRP A 25 -7.76 2.72 9.76
N ARG A 26 -8.01 2.89 11.07
CA ARG A 26 -9.06 2.16 11.81
C ARG A 26 -10.42 2.83 11.73
N LEU A 27 -10.47 4.10 11.33
CA LEU A 27 -11.72 4.82 11.13
C LEU A 27 -12.57 4.12 10.06
N GLU A 28 -13.88 4.07 10.29
CA GLU A 28 -14.85 3.48 9.36
C GLU A 28 -14.75 4.11 7.96
N THR A 29 -14.56 5.42 7.89
CA THR A 29 -14.29 6.15 6.64
C THR A 29 -12.96 6.88 6.75
N PRO A 30 -12.02 6.70 5.80
CA PRO A 30 -10.71 7.32 5.90
C PRO A 30 -10.85 8.82 5.57
N PRO A 31 -10.38 9.74 6.42
CA PRO A 31 -10.60 11.18 6.27
C PRO A 31 -9.68 11.84 5.22
N ILE A 32 -9.54 11.20 4.04
CA ILE A 32 -8.68 11.63 2.92
C ILE A 32 -9.01 13.06 2.49
N ARG A 33 -10.29 13.38 2.28
CA ARG A 33 -10.71 14.73 1.87
C ARG A 33 -10.35 15.80 2.92
N ALA A 34 -10.44 15.47 4.20
CA ALA A 34 -10.07 16.38 5.27
C ALA A 34 -8.56 16.61 5.31
N ALA A 35 -7.76 15.54 5.12
CA ALA A 35 -6.31 15.64 5.02
C ALA A 35 -5.87 16.49 3.82
N ILE A 36 -6.44 16.25 2.63
CA ILE A 36 -6.18 17.06 1.42
C ILE A 36 -6.55 18.52 1.67
N LYS A 37 -7.73 18.81 2.23
CA LYS A 37 -8.15 20.17 2.56
C LYS A 37 -7.17 20.86 3.52
N ALA A 38 -6.66 20.14 4.51
CA ALA A 38 -5.66 20.66 5.44
C ALA A 38 -4.32 20.96 4.73
N ARG A 39 -3.92 20.14 3.76
CA ARG A 39 -2.72 20.34 2.95
C ARG A 39 -2.85 21.54 2.01
N THR A 40 -4.01 21.70 1.35
CA THR A 40 -4.29 22.84 0.46
C THR A 40 -4.34 24.17 1.22
N ALA A 41 -4.54 24.15 2.54
CA ALA A 41 -4.46 25.35 3.38
C ALA A 41 -3.03 25.85 3.62
N SER A 42 -2.00 25.14 3.14
CA SER A 42 -0.61 25.61 3.23
C SER A 42 -0.45 26.94 2.47
N PRO A 43 0.19 27.97 3.05
CA PRO A 43 0.34 29.29 2.40
C PRO A 43 1.08 29.25 1.07
N ASP A 44 2.00 28.31 0.91
CA ASP A 44 2.81 28.09 -0.30
C ASP A 44 2.17 27.06 -1.26
N GLY A 45 1.01 26.51 -0.91
CA GLY A 45 0.34 25.46 -1.67
C GLY A 45 1.08 24.12 -1.70
N THR A 46 2.04 23.89 -0.81
CA THR A 46 2.84 22.66 -0.78
C THR A 46 2.56 21.79 0.45
N TYR A 47 2.85 20.50 0.32
CA TYR A 47 2.93 19.54 1.41
C TYR A 47 4.19 18.70 1.23
N ASN A 48 5.05 18.68 2.26
CA ASN A 48 6.39 18.07 2.19
C ASN A 48 7.25 18.59 1.01
N GLY A 49 7.07 19.85 0.60
CA GLY A 49 7.81 20.47 -0.51
C GLY A 49 7.26 20.16 -1.90
N TYR A 50 6.13 19.46 -2.01
CA TYR A 50 5.47 19.14 -3.28
C TYR A 50 4.13 19.86 -3.41
N PRO A 51 3.72 20.29 -4.62
CA PRO A 51 2.42 20.90 -4.84
C PRO A 51 1.26 20.00 -4.41
N VAL A 52 0.24 20.59 -3.78
CA VAL A 52 -0.97 19.87 -3.37
C VAL A 52 -2.02 19.95 -4.47
N LEU A 53 -2.39 18.81 -5.05
CA LEU A 53 -3.51 18.70 -5.97
C LEU A 53 -4.79 18.35 -5.19
N PRO A 54 -5.86 19.17 -5.24
CA PRO A 54 -7.11 18.87 -4.52
C PRO A 54 -7.83 17.59 -4.97
N THR A 55 -7.49 17.11 -6.17
CA THR A 55 -8.14 15.99 -6.86
C THR A 55 -7.29 14.73 -6.95
N TYR A 56 -6.08 14.73 -6.36
CA TYR A 56 -5.16 13.58 -6.44
C TYR A 56 -4.47 13.33 -5.09
N TRP A 57 -4.39 12.05 -4.69
CA TRP A 57 -3.84 11.60 -3.40
C TRP A 57 -3.32 10.17 -3.51
N GLY A 58 -2.67 9.68 -2.45
CA GLY A 58 -2.14 8.30 -2.37
C GLY A 58 -0.68 8.14 -2.82
N ALA A 59 -0.16 9.07 -3.63
CA ALA A 59 1.22 9.01 -4.14
C ALA A 59 2.32 9.23 -3.09
N TYR A 60 1.99 9.80 -1.93
CA TYR A 60 2.93 9.83 -0.82
C TYR A 60 2.95 8.45 -0.15
N CYS A 61 4.13 7.85 -0.03
CA CYS A 61 4.27 6.45 0.43
C CYS A 61 3.54 6.13 1.75
N LEU A 62 3.52 7.05 2.72
CA LEU A 62 2.77 6.86 3.97
C LEU A 62 1.26 6.98 3.79
N ASP A 63 0.78 7.84 2.88
CA ASP A 63 -0.65 7.88 2.54
C ASP A 63 -1.07 6.59 1.82
N GLY A 64 -0.29 6.14 0.85
CA GLY A 64 -0.58 4.91 0.13
C GLY A 64 -0.58 3.68 1.05
N LEU A 65 0.38 3.62 1.99
CA LEU A 65 0.38 2.59 3.03
C LEU A 65 -0.84 2.70 3.96
N ALA A 66 -1.23 3.89 4.39
CA ALA A 66 -2.42 4.07 5.22
C ALA A 66 -3.71 3.63 4.49
N MET A 67 -3.84 3.95 3.20
CA MET A 67 -4.97 3.50 2.36
C MET A 67 -5.01 1.98 2.23
N ALA A 68 -3.84 1.34 2.05
CA ALA A 68 -3.74 -0.12 2.00
C ALA A 68 -4.06 -0.79 3.35
N LEU A 69 -3.58 -0.23 4.47
CA LEU A 69 -3.92 -0.73 5.80
C LEU A 69 -5.40 -0.57 6.11
N TRP A 70 -6.03 0.53 5.67
CA TRP A 70 -7.46 0.74 5.83
C TRP A 70 -8.27 -0.33 5.08
N SER A 71 -7.96 -0.60 3.82
CA SER A 71 -8.70 -1.62 3.06
C SER A 71 -8.53 -3.02 3.65
N LEU A 72 -7.34 -3.37 4.14
CA LEU A 72 -7.08 -4.65 4.80
C LEU A 72 -7.79 -4.77 6.15
N TRP A 73 -7.79 -3.71 6.96
CA TRP A 73 -8.45 -3.69 8.26
C TRP A 73 -9.97 -3.84 8.14
N HIS A 74 -10.56 -3.29 7.07
CA HIS A 74 -12.01 -3.29 6.82
C HIS A 74 -12.46 -4.35 5.81
N SER A 75 -11.62 -5.32 5.49
CA SER A 75 -11.97 -6.44 4.59
C SER A 75 -11.86 -7.79 5.29
N THR A 76 -12.56 -8.77 4.73
CA THR A 76 -12.48 -10.18 5.15
C THR A 76 -12.03 -11.11 4.03
N SER A 77 -11.76 -10.58 2.84
CA SER A 77 -11.33 -11.32 1.67
C SER A 77 -10.40 -10.49 0.77
N PHE A 78 -9.71 -11.16 -0.16
CA PHE A 78 -8.87 -10.48 -1.15
C PHE A 78 -9.69 -9.53 -2.03
N ASP A 79 -10.87 -9.99 -2.51
CA ASP A 79 -11.74 -9.20 -3.36
C ASP A 79 -12.25 -7.95 -2.64
N ASP A 80 -12.63 -8.07 -1.36
CA ASP A 80 -13.08 -6.93 -0.56
C ASP A 80 -11.95 -5.91 -0.38
N ALA A 81 -10.73 -6.38 -0.05
CA ALA A 81 -9.56 -5.52 0.13
C ALA A 81 -9.22 -4.74 -1.16
N LEU A 82 -9.22 -5.46 -2.29
CA LEU A 82 -9.00 -4.89 -3.61
C LEU A 82 -10.10 -3.89 -3.96
N TRP A 83 -11.37 -4.25 -3.75
CA TRP A 83 -12.50 -3.39 -4.05
C TRP A 83 -12.46 -2.10 -3.21
N LEU A 84 -12.19 -2.22 -1.91
CA LEU A 84 -12.14 -1.08 -1.00
C LEU A 84 -11.03 -0.10 -1.40
N VAL A 85 -9.81 -0.57 -1.63
CA VAL A 85 -8.67 0.32 -1.89
C VAL A 85 -8.80 1.04 -3.23
N VAL A 86 -9.24 0.37 -4.30
CA VAL A 86 -9.34 1.02 -5.62
C VAL A 86 -10.46 2.06 -5.65
N ASN A 87 -11.53 1.86 -4.87
CA ASN A 87 -12.61 2.83 -4.71
C ASN A 87 -12.24 4.03 -3.82
N LEU A 88 -11.07 4.01 -3.15
CA LEU A 88 -10.52 5.23 -2.56
C LEU A 88 -9.96 6.20 -3.61
N LEU A 89 -9.86 5.79 -4.89
CA LEU A 89 -9.36 6.60 -6.01
C LEU A 89 -7.95 7.19 -5.76
N GLY A 90 -7.62 8.28 -6.45
CA GLY A 90 -6.28 8.87 -6.42
C GLY A 90 -5.29 8.00 -7.18
N ASP A 91 -4.18 7.66 -6.55
CA ASP A 91 -3.15 6.73 -7.03
C ASP A 91 -3.58 5.26 -6.83
N ALA A 92 -4.71 4.89 -7.45
CA ALA A 92 -5.41 3.64 -7.20
C ALA A 92 -4.61 2.40 -7.64
N ASP A 93 -3.79 2.52 -8.69
CA ASP A 93 -2.91 1.44 -9.15
C ASP A 93 -1.78 1.20 -8.14
N THR A 94 -1.13 2.25 -7.64
CA THR A 94 -0.07 2.11 -6.61
C THR A 94 -0.63 1.61 -5.29
N THR A 95 -1.71 2.21 -4.80
CA THR A 95 -2.33 1.80 -3.52
C THR A 95 -2.96 0.42 -3.60
N GLY A 96 -3.57 0.08 -4.74
CA GLY A 96 -4.04 -1.27 -5.06
C GLY A 96 -2.91 -2.29 -5.07
N ALA A 97 -1.77 -1.97 -5.69
CA ALA A 97 -0.61 -2.86 -5.70
C ALA A 97 -0.07 -3.12 -4.28
N ILE A 98 0.02 -2.09 -3.43
CA ILE A 98 0.47 -2.22 -2.03
C ILE A 98 -0.51 -3.10 -1.25
N ALA A 99 -1.80 -2.77 -1.30
CA ALA A 99 -2.84 -3.50 -0.57
C ALA A 99 -2.93 -4.95 -1.00
N CYS A 100 -2.92 -5.25 -2.30
CA CYS A 100 -3.08 -6.59 -2.82
C CYS A 100 -1.84 -7.49 -2.61
N GLN A 101 -0.63 -6.92 -2.54
CA GLN A 101 0.56 -7.68 -2.12
C GLN A 101 0.40 -8.18 -0.68
N MET A 102 -0.06 -7.31 0.22
CA MET A 102 -0.33 -7.66 1.62
C MET A 102 -1.53 -8.60 1.76
N ALA A 103 -2.64 -8.34 1.03
CA ALA A 103 -3.82 -9.19 1.02
C ALA A 103 -3.50 -10.60 0.51
N GLY A 104 -2.67 -10.71 -0.54
CA GLY A 104 -2.22 -12.00 -1.05
C GLY A 104 -1.38 -12.79 -0.03
N ALA A 105 -0.56 -12.10 0.78
CA ALA A 105 0.16 -12.72 1.88
C ALA A 105 -0.76 -13.16 3.04
N LEU A 106 -1.84 -12.43 3.30
CA LEU A 106 -2.80 -12.71 4.37
C LEU A 106 -3.80 -13.82 4.01
N TYR A 107 -4.39 -13.76 2.82
CA TYR A 107 -5.46 -14.66 2.37
C TYR A 107 -4.93 -15.87 1.57
N GLY A 108 -3.67 -15.82 1.14
CA GLY A 108 -3.05 -16.88 0.35
C GLY A 108 -3.63 -17.02 -1.06
N LEU A 109 -3.04 -17.92 -1.85
CA LEU A 109 -3.44 -18.14 -3.24
C LEU A 109 -4.89 -18.65 -3.37
N ASP A 110 -5.34 -19.48 -2.42
CA ASP A 110 -6.72 -20.00 -2.43
C ASP A 110 -7.73 -18.89 -2.11
N GLY A 111 -7.40 -17.98 -1.19
CA GLY A 111 -8.23 -16.79 -0.90
C GLY A 111 -8.33 -15.85 -2.10
N ILE A 112 -7.25 -15.67 -2.88
CA ILE A 112 -7.29 -14.91 -4.13
C ILE A 112 -8.19 -15.60 -5.17
N ARG A 113 -8.11 -16.93 -5.29
CA ARG A 113 -8.89 -17.71 -6.28
C ARG A 113 -10.37 -17.81 -5.95
N ALA A 114 -10.74 -17.73 -4.67
CA ALA A 114 -12.12 -17.83 -4.22
C ALA A 114 -12.99 -16.66 -4.71
N GLY A 115 -12.38 -15.49 -4.91
CA GLY A 115 -13.05 -14.27 -5.37
C GLY A 115 -13.08 -14.11 -6.89
N ALA A 116 -14.09 -13.40 -7.39
CA ALA A 116 -14.22 -13.10 -8.82
C ALA A 116 -13.15 -12.12 -9.31
N LEU A 117 -12.84 -11.08 -8.52
CA LEU A 117 -11.81 -10.09 -8.86
C LEU A 117 -10.42 -10.71 -8.78
N GLY A 118 -10.11 -11.46 -7.72
CA GLY A 118 -8.85 -12.17 -7.58
C GLY A 118 -8.64 -13.20 -8.69
N ALA A 119 -9.69 -13.91 -9.11
CA ALA A 119 -9.62 -14.79 -10.28
C ALA A 119 -9.33 -14.03 -11.58
N VAL A 120 -9.86 -12.81 -11.77
CA VAL A 120 -9.50 -11.93 -12.89
C VAL A 120 -8.03 -11.52 -12.80
N CYS A 121 -7.56 -11.08 -11.63
CA CYS A 121 -6.16 -10.69 -11.41
C CYS A 121 -5.20 -11.84 -11.76
N LEU A 122 -5.51 -13.07 -11.36
CA LEU A 122 -4.70 -14.25 -11.68
C LEU A 122 -4.72 -14.58 -13.17
N ARG A 123 -5.84 -14.39 -13.88
CA ARG A 123 -5.89 -14.55 -15.34
C ARG A 123 -5.02 -13.50 -16.04
N ASN A 124 -5.13 -12.25 -15.63
CA ASN A 124 -4.32 -11.16 -16.18
C ASN A 124 -2.83 -11.41 -15.89
N LEU A 125 -2.47 -11.84 -14.68
CA LEU A 125 -1.09 -12.16 -14.35
C LEU A 125 -0.53 -13.27 -15.25
N ARG A 126 -1.32 -14.32 -15.56
CA ARG A 126 -0.90 -15.39 -16.48
C ARG A 126 -0.70 -14.94 -17.92
N GLU A 127 -1.32 -13.84 -18.33
CA GLU A 127 -1.08 -13.25 -19.66
C GLU A 127 0.32 -12.64 -19.73
N TRP A 128 0.75 -11.95 -18.66
CA TRP A 128 2.04 -11.26 -18.59
C TRP A 128 3.18 -12.11 -17.99
N ASP A 129 2.85 -13.17 -17.26
CA ASP A 129 3.76 -14.13 -16.63
C ASP A 129 3.26 -15.58 -16.84
N PRO A 130 3.23 -16.07 -18.10
CA PRO A 130 2.62 -17.36 -18.45
C PRO A 130 3.32 -18.56 -17.80
N TYR A 131 4.60 -18.42 -17.43
CA TYR A 131 5.40 -19.46 -16.80
C TYR A 131 5.54 -19.27 -15.28
N CYS A 132 4.78 -18.35 -14.68
CA CYS A 132 4.82 -18.04 -13.24
C CYS A 132 6.24 -17.70 -12.74
N GLU A 133 7.06 -17.08 -13.58
CA GLU A 133 8.46 -16.78 -13.29
C GLU A 133 8.61 -15.83 -12.10
N ILE A 134 7.67 -14.91 -11.89
CA ILE A 134 7.71 -13.99 -10.74
C ILE A 134 7.57 -14.79 -9.44
N GLY A 135 6.59 -15.69 -9.38
CA GLY A 135 6.39 -16.58 -8.23
C GLY A 135 7.55 -17.55 -8.02
N LEU A 136 8.10 -18.11 -9.11
CA LEU A 136 9.26 -19.01 -9.06
C LEU A 136 10.52 -18.31 -8.56
N ARG A 137 10.77 -17.06 -8.98
CA ARG A 137 11.89 -16.25 -8.48
C ARG A 137 11.76 -15.96 -6.98
N ALA A 138 10.55 -15.63 -6.53
CA ALA A 138 10.28 -15.44 -5.10
C ALA A 138 10.51 -16.73 -4.30
N LEU A 139 10.03 -17.88 -4.80
CA LEU A 139 10.26 -19.18 -4.18
C LEU A 139 11.75 -19.56 -4.16
N LEU A 140 12.48 -19.29 -5.24
CA LEU A 140 13.91 -19.53 -5.32
C LEU A 140 14.66 -18.73 -4.26
N LEU A 141 14.35 -17.44 -4.10
CA LEU A 141 14.97 -16.58 -3.08
C LEU A 141 14.60 -16.99 -1.65
N TYR A 142 13.40 -17.55 -1.46
CA TYR A 142 12.99 -18.10 -0.17
C TYR A 142 13.71 -19.40 0.16
N ALA A 143 13.85 -20.30 -0.82
CA ALA A 143 14.43 -21.63 -0.64
C ALA A 143 15.96 -21.64 -0.65
N VAL A 144 16.58 -20.71 -1.38
CA VAL A 144 18.04 -20.58 -1.50
C VAL A 144 18.45 -19.33 -0.74
N PRO A 145 19.01 -19.46 0.48
CA PRO A 145 19.42 -18.30 1.25
C PRO A 145 20.47 -17.49 0.46
N PRO A 146 20.42 -16.15 0.52
CA PRO A 146 21.43 -15.33 -0.11
C PRO A 146 22.81 -15.72 0.44
N ARG A 147 23.82 -15.79 -0.43
CA ARG A 147 25.20 -15.97 0.04
C ARG A 147 25.52 -14.81 1.01
N PRO A 148 26.24 -15.07 2.11
CA PRO A 148 26.78 -14.01 2.93
C PRO A 148 27.50 -13.01 2.03
N TRP A 149 27.29 -11.73 2.28
CA TRP A 149 28.14 -10.71 1.69
C TRP A 149 29.56 -10.98 2.22
N ASP A 150 30.46 -11.46 1.36
CA ASP A 150 31.87 -11.50 1.71
C ASP A 150 32.34 -10.05 1.79
N ASP A 151 32.74 -9.58 2.98
CA ASP A 151 33.41 -8.29 3.16
C ASP A 151 34.78 -8.32 2.45
N ALA A 152 34.78 -8.27 1.13
CA ALA A 152 35.96 -8.12 0.31
C ALA A 152 36.42 -6.65 0.38
N GLY A 153 37.08 -6.29 1.48
CA GLY A 153 37.57 -4.93 1.67
C GLY A 153 38.38 -4.67 2.94
N SER A 154 38.99 -5.69 3.56
CA SER A 154 40.12 -5.48 4.47
C SER A 154 41.41 -5.88 3.75
N SER A 155 41.91 -4.97 2.91
CA SER A 155 43.28 -4.97 2.39
C SER A 155 43.76 -3.54 2.24
#